data_AF-A0AAP7H036-F1
#
_entry.id   AF-A0AAP7H036-F1
#
_cell.length_a   1.000
_cell.length_b   1.000
_cell.length_c   1.000
_cell.angle_alpha   90.00
_cell.angle_beta   90.00
_cell.angle_gamma   90.00
#
_symmetry.space_group_name_H-M   'P 1'
#
loop_
_entity.id
_entity.type
_entity.pdbx_description
1 polymer ?
#
loop_
_entity_poly.entity_id
_entity_poly.type
_entity_poly.pdbx_seq_one_letter_code
_entity_poly.pdbx_strand_id
1 'polypeptide(L)'
;MINKSSNEQESKELLDELKALINFLNISQSEAVLMIDEYYSECREPYDVHEESSLSYESFKKILQGRKTSPDKLRLYINCLKQSKKYHRITGLMAAKDGDVEVLGVERQKELHHLSKRIRDLIAEKTKSL
;
A
#
# COMPACT_ATOMS: atom_id res chain seq x y z
N MET A 1 -33.21 16.41 3.66
CA MET A 1 -32.88 14.96 3.75
C MET A 1 -31.98 14.61 2.58
N ILE A 2 -30.68 14.87 2.71
CA ILE A 2 -29.71 14.64 1.65
C ILE A 2 -28.52 13.94 2.35
N ASN A 3 -27.93 12.91 1.71
CA ASN A 3 -26.61 12.31 2.02
C ASN A 3 -26.52 10.90 2.63
N LYS A 4 -27.60 10.18 2.96
CA LYS A 4 -27.42 8.75 3.39
C LYS A 4 -26.88 7.86 2.25
N SER A 5 -27.36 8.07 1.03
CA SER A 5 -26.92 7.31 -0.15
C SER A 5 -25.51 7.69 -0.62
N SER A 6 -25.12 8.97 -0.50
CA SER A 6 -23.80 9.44 -0.93
C SER A 6 -22.68 8.86 -0.06
N ASN A 7 -22.85 8.89 1.27
CA ASN A 7 -21.83 8.39 2.19
C ASN A 7 -21.68 6.86 2.11
N GLU A 8 -22.76 6.13 1.80
CA GLU A 8 -22.70 4.68 1.64
C GLU A 8 -21.97 4.28 0.36
N GLN A 9 -22.19 5.01 -0.74
CA GLN A 9 -21.44 4.81 -1.98
C GLN A 9 -19.96 5.15 -1.79
N GLU A 10 -19.65 6.29 -1.17
CA GLU A 10 -18.26 6.68 -0.87
C GLU A 10 -17.55 5.65 0.03
N SER A 11 -18.22 5.17 1.08
CA SER A 11 -17.63 4.14 1.97
C SER A 11 -17.32 2.85 1.20
N LYS A 12 -18.14 2.50 0.21
CA LYS A 12 -17.92 1.32 -0.63
C LYS A 12 -16.72 1.51 -1.55
N GLU A 13 -16.62 2.66 -2.22
CA GLU A 13 -15.49 3.00 -3.09
C GLU A 13 -14.17 3.00 -2.32
N LEU A 14 -14.15 3.61 -1.13
CA LEU A 14 -12.99 3.60 -0.25
C LEU A 14 -12.64 2.19 0.26
N LEU A 15 -13.63 1.35 0.54
CA LEU A 15 -13.38 -0.04 0.94
C LEU A 15 -12.74 -0.85 -0.21
N ASP A 16 -13.21 -0.65 -1.43
CA ASP A 16 -12.66 -1.30 -2.62
C ASP A 16 -11.23 -0.78 -2.91
N GLU A 17 -10.98 0.52 -2.74
CA GLU A 17 -9.62 1.10 -2.80
C GLU A 17 -8.70 0.47 -1.75
N LEU A 18 -9.16 0.35 -0.50
CA LEU A 18 -8.37 -0.24 0.57
C LEU A 18 -7.99 -1.70 0.26
N LYS A 19 -8.93 -2.50 -0.27
CA LYS A 19 -8.66 -3.88 -0.71
C LYS A 19 -7.67 -3.93 -1.87
N ALA A 20 -7.85 -3.05 -2.86
CA ALA A 20 -6.95 -2.95 -4.00
C ALA A 20 -5.54 -2.58 -3.55
N LEU A 21 -5.41 -1.68 -2.58
CA LEU A 21 -4.12 -1.26 -2.02
C LEU A 21 -3.41 -2.39 -1.27
N ILE A 22 -4.13 -3.18 -0.47
CA ILE A 22 -3.59 -4.37 0.20
C ILE A 22 -3.04 -5.37 -0.84
N ASN A 23 -3.80 -5.62 -1.91
CA ASN A 23 -3.38 -6.50 -3.00
C ASN A 23 -2.17 -5.93 -3.76
N PHE A 24 -2.18 -4.63 -4.06
CA PHE A 24 -1.08 -3.92 -4.72
C PHE A 24 0.22 -4.02 -3.92
N LEU A 25 0.14 -3.84 -2.61
CA LEU A 25 1.27 -3.99 -1.70
C LEU A 25 1.70 -5.45 -1.51
N ASN A 26 0.87 -6.41 -1.95
CA ASN A 26 1.03 -7.84 -1.74
C ASN A 26 1.34 -8.13 -0.26
N ILE A 27 0.41 -7.73 0.62
CA ILE A 27 0.49 -7.93 2.07
C ILE A 27 -0.73 -8.68 2.59
N SER A 28 -0.55 -9.41 3.68
CA SER A 28 -1.63 -10.00 4.46
C SER A 28 -2.45 -8.93 5.18
N GLN A 29 -3.66 -9.29 5.60
CA GLN A 29 -4.51 -8.41 6.43
C GLN A 29 -3.86 -8.08 7.78
N SER A 30 -3.08 -9.01 8.35
CA SER A 30 -2.32 -8.79 9.59
C SER A 30 -1.18 -7.80 9.40
N GLU A 31 -0.45 -7.89 8.28
CA GLU A 31 0.60 -6.91 7.96
C GLU A 31 0.00 -5.53 7.70
N ALA A 32 -1.15 -5.45 7.03
CA ALA A 32 -1.84 -4.19 6.82
C ALA A 32 -2.20 -3.51 8.15
N VAL A 33 -2.68 -4.28 9.14
CA VAL A 33 -2.96 -3.77 10.49
C VAL A 33 -1.70 -3.22 11.14
N LEU A 34 -0.59 -3.96 11.11
CA LEU A 34 0.69 -3.52 11.68
C LEU A 34 1.20 -2.23 11.02
N MET A 35 1.12 -2.15 9.70
CA MET A 35 1.53 -0.96 8.94
C MET A 35 0.64 0.26 9.23
N ILE A 36 -0.66 0.05 9.40
CA ILE A 36 -1.59 1.13 9.79
C ILE A 36 -1.25 1.61 11.20
N ASP A 37 -1.06 0.69 12.15
CA ASP A 37 -0.77 1.00 13.55
C ASP A 37 0.56 1.78 13.70
N GLU A 38 1.61 1.37 12.96
CA GLU A 38 2.91 2.06 12.90
C GLU A 38 2.73 3.54 12.52
N TYR A 39 2.08 3.83 11.39
CA TYR A 39 1.90 5.21 10.91
C TYR A 39 0.86 6.00 11.70
N TYR A 40 -0.16 5.33 12.23
CA TYR A 40 -1.17 5.97 13.07
C TYR A 40 -0.54 6.47 14.38
N SER A 41 0.42 5.73 14.93
CA SER A 41 1.15 6.12 16.15
C SER A 41 2.02 7.36 15.95
N GLU A 42 2.57 7.55 14.74
CA GLU A 42 3.42 8.70 14.38
C GLU A 42 2.60 9.97 14.12
N CYS A 43 1.35 9.84 13.67
CA CYS A 43 0.46 10.96 13.32
C CYS A 43 -0.44 11.43 14.47
N ARG A 44 -0.32 10.84 15.66
CA ARG A 44 -1.20 11.13 16.80
C ARG A 44 -0.89 12.53 17.35
N GLU A 45 -1.79 13.49 17.16
CA GLU A 45 -1.72 14.71 17.93
C GLU A 45 -1.99 14.41 19.42
N PRO A 46 -1.30 15.07 20.37
CA PRO A 46 -1.45 14.81 21.80
C PRO A 46 -2.86 15.07 22.36
N TYR A 47 -3.75 15.68 21.58
CA TYR A 47 -5.14 15.96 21.95
C TYR A 47 -6.16 14.96 21.38
N ASP A 48 -5.75 14.00 20.56
CA ASP A 48 -6.62 12.96 19.95
C ASP A 48 -6.80 11.73 20.87
N VAL A 49 -7.21 11.98 22.11
CA VAL A 49 -7.37 10.99 23.18
C VAL A 49 -8.74 10.28 23.13
N HIS A 50 -9.58 10.55 22.13
CA HIS A 50 -10.99 10.12 22.16
C HIS A 50 -11.40 8.93 21.29
N GLU A 51 -10.49 8.26 20.58
CA GLU A 51 -10.76 6.90 20.08
C GLU A 51 -9.78 5.88 20.66
N GLU A 52 -10.17 5.29 21.78
CA GLU A 52 -9.69 4.01 22.24
C GLU A 52 -10.00 2.94 21.19
N SER A 53 -9.00 2.56 20.42
CA SER A 53 -8.59 1.15 20.23
C SER A 53 -7.54 1.13 19.12
N SER A 54 -6.37 0.58 19.45
CA SER A 54 -5.48 0.07 18.40
C SER A 54 -6.31 -0.79 17.45
N LEU A 55 -6.09 -0.61 16.14
CA LEU A 55 -6.83 -1.35 15.13
C LEU A 55 -6.57 -2.84 15.33
N SER A 56 -7.54 -3.59 15.84
CA SER A 56 -7.36 -5.03 15.99
C SER A 56 -7.54 -5.75 14.65
N TYR A 57 -6.78 -6.82 14.44
CA TYR A 57 -6.91 -7.68 13.26
C TYR A 57 -8.36 -8.14 13.01
N GLU A 58 -9.06 -8.56 14.06
CA GLU A 58 -10.46 -9.01 13.94
C GLU A 58 -11.41 -7.88 13.56
N SER A 59 -11.18 -6.66 14.05
CA SER A 59 -11.96 -5.49 13.64
C SER A 59 -11.70 -5.16 12.18
N PHE A 60 -10.43 -5.15 11.76
CA PHE A 60 -10.02 -4.87 10.40
C PHE A 60 -10.58 -5.91 9.41
N LYS A 61 -10.49 -7.20 9.74
CA LYS A 61 -11.08 -8.28 8.95
C LYS A 61 -12.57 -8.07 8.71
N LYS A 62 -13.33 -7.69 9.74
CA LYS A 62 -14.77 -7.39 9.60
C LYS A 62 -15.01 -6.18 8.69
N ILE A 63 -14.16 -5.15 8.74
CA ILE A 63 -14.23 -3.99 7.84
C ILE A 63 -14.05 -4.46 6.39
N LEU A 64 -13.01 -5.26 6.11
CA LEU A 64 -12.76 -5.81 4.78
C LEU A 64 -13.90 -6.72 4.27
N GLN A 65 -14.63 -7.36 5.19
CA GLN A 65 -15.84 -8.15 4.88
C GLN A 65 -17.10 -7.30 4.64
N GLY A 66 -17.03 -5.97 4.75
CA GLY A 66 -18.15 -5.07 4.48
C GLY A 66 -18.85 -4.53 5.72
N ARG A 67 -18.25 -4.64 6.92
CA ARG A 67 -18.78 -3.96 8.11
C ARG A 67 -18.81 -2.45 7.85
N LYS A 68 -19.97 -1.84 8.11
CA LYS A 68 -20.17 -0.40 7.98
C LYS A 68 -19.12 0.36 8.79
N THR A 69 -18.37 1.21 8.10
CA THR A 69 -17.25 1.99 8.60
C THR A 69 -17.36 3.38 8.00
N SER A 70 -16.98 4.43 8.74
CA SER A 70 -17.04 5.79 8.22
C SER A 70 -16.03 6.00 7.09
N PRO A 71 -16.36 6.83 6.08
CA PRO A 71 -15.41 7.25 5.04
C PRO A 71 -14.09 7.78 5.61
N ASP A 72 -14.15 8.62 6.65
CA ASP A 72 -12.96 9.22 7.27
C ASP A 72 -11.98 8.17 7.80
N LYS A 73 -12.49 7.11 8.42
CA LYS A 73 -11.67 6.02 8.96
C LYS A 73 -11.05 5.19 7.85
N LEU A 74 -11.77 4.97 6.75
CA LEU A 74 -11.22 4.29 5.57
C LEU A 74 -10.14 5.13 4.88
N ARG A 75 -10.37 6.44 4.70
CA ARG A 75 -9.38 7.39 4.17
C ARG A 75 -8.11 7.40 5.01
N LEU A 76 -8.25 7.36 6.33
CA LEU A 76 -7.12 7.30 7.24
C LEU A 76 -6.28 6.03 7.04
N TYR A 77 -6.91 4.85 7.00
CA TYR A 77 -6.21 3.59 6.74
C TYR A 77 -5.50 3.57 5.39
N ILE A 78 -6.17 4.06 4.33
CA ILE A 78 -5.58 4.20 3.00
C ILE A 78 -4.35 5.11 3.06
N ASN A 79 -4.45 6.24 3.76
CA ASN A 79 -3.35 7.19 3.87
C ASN A 79 -2.16 6.56 4.61
N CYS A 80 -2.39 5.88 5.75
CA CYS A 80 -1.34 5.15 6.46
C CYS A 80 -0.59 4.16 5.55
N LEU A 81 -1.34 3.36 4.77
CA LEU A 81 -0.72 2.42 3.82
C LEU A 81 0.06 3.13 2.70
N LYS A 82 -0.43 4.26 2.19
CA LYS A 82 0.25 5.08 1.16
C LYS A 82 1.50 5.78 1.68
N GLN A 83 1.57 6.12 2.97
CA GLN A 83 2.77 6.69 3.58
C GLN A 83 3.86 5.64 3.86
N SER A 84 3.52 4.34 3.79
CA SER A 84 4.46 3.28 4.09
C SER A 84 5.68 3.25 3.16
N LYS A 85 6.84 2.94 3.72
CA LYS A 85 8.08 2.70 2.95
C LYS A 85 7.87 1.68 1.82
N LYS A 86 7.03 0.66 2.03
CA LYS A 86 6.72 -0.35 1.01
C LYS A 86 5.99 0.27 -0.18
N TYR A 87 4.99 1.11 0.07
CA TYR A 87 4.27 1.82 -0.99
C TYR A 87 5.19 2.73 -1.80
N HIS A 88 5.99 3.56 -1.13
CA HIS A 88 6.94 4.45 -1.81
C HIS A 88 7.99 3.69 -2.63
N ARG A 89 8.45 2.54 -2.13
CA ARG A 89 9.39 1.69 -2.88
C ARG A 89 8.75 1.12 -4.15
N ILE A 90 7.54 0.58 -4.09
CA ILE A 90 6.87 0.00 -5.26
C ILE A 90 6.54 1.09 -6.28
N THR A 91 5.96 2.20 -5.84
CA THR A 91 5.61 3.33 -6.73
C THR A 91 6.86 3.98 -7.34
N GLY A 92 7.94 4.14 -6.58
CA GLY A 92 9.22 4.61 -7.12
C GLY A 92 9.82 3.66 -8.17
N LEU A 93 9.71 2.33 -7.97
CA LEU A 93 10.15 1.35 -8.97
C LEU A 93 9.28 1.40 -10.24
N MET A 94 7.98 1.60 -10.11
CA MET A 94 7.08 1.76 -11.25
C MET A 94 7.40 3.04 -12.03
N ALA A 95 7.53 4.17 -11.34
CA ALA A 95 7.90 5.44 -11.96
C ALA A 95 9.24 5.36 -12.69
N ALA A 96 10.25 4.68 -12.11
CA ALA A 96 11.52 4.47 -12.79
C ALA A 96 11.35 3.62 -14.05
N LYS A 97 10.59 2.53 -13.99
CA LYS A 97 10.32 1.66 -15.15
C LYS A 97 9.57 2.41 -16.25
N ASP A 98 8.58 3.22 -15.90
CA ASP A 98 7.79 3.99 -16.85
C ASP A 98 8.66 5.09 -17.49
N GLY A 99 9.51 5.76 -16.71
CA GLY A 99 10.52 6.69 -17.21
C GLY A 99 11.55 6.02 -18.14
N ASP A 100 11.99 4.80 -17.84
CA ASP A 100 12.89 4.03 -18.72
C ASP A 100 12.21 3.74 -20.07
N VAL A 101 10.92 3.41 -20.07
CA VAL A 101 10.15 3.21 -21.31
C VAL A 101 10.01 4.51 -22.09
N GLU A 102 9.73 5.63 -21.41
CA GLU A 102 9.59 6.94 -22.05
C GLU A 102 10.89 7.39 -22.72
N VAL A 103 12.03 7.22 -22.04
CA VAL A 103 13.34 7.70 -22.53
C VAL A 103 13.96 6.76 -23.57
N LEU A 104 13.88 5.44 -23.35
CA LEU A 104 14.62 4.46 -24.14
C LEU A 104 13.75 3.77 -25.20
N GLY A 105 12.43 3.76 -25.03
CA GLY A 105 11.52 2.90 -25.77
C GLY A 105 11.52 1.46 -25.24
N VAL A 106 10.43 0.74 -25.49
CA VAL A 106 10.14 -0.59 -24.91
C VAL A 106 11.25 -1.62 -25.17
N GLU A 107 11.80 -1.68 -26.38
CA GLU A 107 12.81 -2.71 -26.73
C GLU A 107 14.15 -2.47 -26.02
N ARG A 108 14.63 -1.22 -25.94
CA ARG A 108 15.87 -0.90 -25.23
C ARG A 108 15.74 -1.03 -23.72
N GLN A 109 14.56 -0.74 -23.17
CA GLN A 109 14.26 -0.98 -21.77
C GLN A 109 14.34 -2.48 -21.42
N LYS A 110 13.82 -3.36 -22.28
CA LYS A 110 13.94 -4.83 -22.11
C LYS A 110 15.40 -5.28 -22.13
N GLU A 111 16.20 -4.79 -23.08
CA GLU A 111 17.62 -5.11 -23.17
C GLU A 111 18.37 -4.69 -21.91
N LEU A 112 18.16 -3.46 -21.43
CA LEU A 112 18.75 -2.94 -20.20
C LEU A 112 18.40 -3.81 -18.99
N HIS A 113 17.13 -4.18 -18.85
CA HIS A 113 16.68 -5.05 -17.75
C HIS A 113 17.26 -6.46 -17.83
N HIS A 114 17.41 -7.01 -19.04
CA HIS A 114 18.02 -8.31 -19.26
C HIS A 114 19.51 -8.30 -18.88
N LEU A 115 20.25 -7.29 -19.32
CA LEU A 115 21.66 -7.09 -18.96
C LEU A 115 21.83 -6.92 -17.44
N SER A 116 21.00 -6.06 -16.83
CA SER A 116 21.00 -5.84 -15.38
C SER A 116 20.74 -7.14 -14.60
N LYS A 117 19.80 -7.99 -15.07
CA LYS A 117 19.55 -9.30 -14.48
C LYS A 117 20.78 -10.21 -14.60
N ARG A 118 21.37 -10.30 -15.79
CA ARG A 118 22.53 -11.16 -16.03
C ARG A 118 23.74 -10.75 -15.17
N ILE A 119 23.95 -9.46 -14.95
CA ILE A 119 24.98 -8.96 -14.04
C ILE A 119 24.72 -9.42 -12.60
N ARG A 120 23.48 -9.30 -12.11
CA ARG A 120 23.12 -9.76 -10.76
C ARG A 120 23.32 -11.26 -10.58
N ASP A 121 22.92 -12.05 -11.57
CA ASP A 121 23.06 -13.51 -11.54
C ASP A 121 24.54 -13.91 -11.46
N LEU A 122 25.41 -13.30 -12.29
CA LEU A 122 26.85 -13.52 -12.27
C LEU A 122 27.50 -13.14 -10.92
N ILE A 123 27.07 -12.05 -10.30
CA ILE A 123 27.54 -11.65 -8.96
C ILE A 123 27.15 -12.72 -7.94
N ALA A 124 25.89 -13.17 -7.94
CA ALA A 124 25.41 -14.16 -6.99
C ALA A 124 26.11 -15.52 -7.12
N GLU A 125 26.38 -15.98 -8.34
CA GLU A 125 27.15 -17.20 -8.61
C GLU A 125 28.58 -17.12 -8.06
N LYS A 126 29.24 -15.97 -8.24
CA LYS A 126 30.59 -15.75 -7.74
C LYS A 126 30.64 -15.75 -6.21
N THR A 127 29.65 -15.14 -5.55
CA THR A 127 29.59 -15.07 -4.09
C THR A 127 29.23 -16.42 -3.44
N LYS A 128 28.50 -17.30 -4.12
CA LYS A 128 28.23 -18.68 -3.65
C LYS A 128 29.41 -19.63 -3.82
N SER A 129 30.38 -19.26 -4.65
CA SER A 129 31.58 -20.07 -4.93
C SER A 129 32.77 -19.71 -4.03
N LEU A 130 32.56 -18.80 -3.07
CA LEU A 130 33.48 -18.39 -2.01
C LEU A 130 32.96 -18.93 -0.67
#